data_AF-A0AA89BET1-F1
#
_entry.id   AF-A0AA89BET1-F1
#
_cell.length_a   1.000
_cell.length_b   1.000
_cell.length_c   1.000
_cell.angle_alpha   90.00
_cell.angle_beta   90.00
_cell.angle_gamma   90.00
#
_symmetry.space_group_name_H-M   'P 1'
#
loop_
_entity.id
_entity.type
_entity.pdbx_description
1 polymer ?
#
loop_
_entity_poly.entity_id
_entity_poly.type
_entity_poly.pdbx_seq_one_letter_code
_entity_poly.pdbx_strand_id
1 'polypeptide(L)'
;MFMSSYIEQQTLYVCCLEVGAAAHFAESHVLLWGNFQGALEHLASIDLIELCNEAKVEHCRATRDLRSCGRNVQSVLNSCGHASLCEECSQRCDICPFCRVPIPKNGSRLRLRLYYECIEAGLISKRYDDRFQEKDDGDRQQTADVQRLYSLFDVAMENNLVSLICHYITDVCMDESAVSSDPVVAFLLDEVVVKDWCKRTFKIILTELQGIYSLTVLKMKDRMSSLLKSSVKLAGISNVLEVLESSFKGSFSAHFKDLHHLQESVSKTKQVSVSYDSVPLLLSVLWCKHMEMILWCLKHQFLENIRSWHSNFTSWRSIVRERKSAAIKRSWPDSINHPVESTGPGGSTLFIEDALSNIDVEQEYTRETGDESEIASLQKEGGSSFFRSKIEGMAGCYPFEHLRDAIDILFLRGSSDMVVAKHAIFLYYLYDRHWPLPDEKWRYVIDDFAATFSITRHSLLESLTFYLLDNNTDEAMQEACRLLPEISGPTTHPKVSQVLLERENPDAALMVLRWSGRDGGAQLVSLGEAVTAVRVRVECGLLTEAFMYQRMLCTKVKEKKLRHESSRDSSVELKEEGQTLVTELCCLCIRRNLVDRMIELPWNSDEEKHLHKCLLDFATDDPSSTIGSLLVVFYLQ
;
A
#
# COMPACT_ATOMS: atom_id res chain seq x y z
N MET A 1 12.78 25.57 15.92
CA MET A 1 13.98 25.10 15.16
C MET A 1 13.63 24.63 13.74
N PHE A 2 12.40 24.17 13.45
CA PHE A 2 11.94 23.80 12.11
C PHE A 2 11.58 24.97 11.16
N MET A 3 11.44 26.22 11.63
CA MET A 3 11.27 27.39 10.75
C MET A 3 12.58 27.87 10.09
N SER A 4 13.74 27.48 10.62
CA SER A 4 15.02 28.08 10.17
C SER A 4 15.58 27.44 8.89
N SER A 5 15.24 26.17 8.59
CA SER A 5 15.71 25.51 7.36
C SER A 5 14.85 25.81 6.13
N TYR A 6 13.62 26.31 6.33
CA TYR A 6 12.73 26.70 5.23
C TYR A 6 13.14 28.04 4.60
N ILE A 7 13.72 28.94 5.39
CA ILE A 7 14.22 30.25 4.93
C ILE A 7 15.44 30.08 4.00
N GLU A 8 16.30 29.08 4.23
CA GLU A 8 17.48 28.84 3.37
C GLU A 8 17.11 28.31 1.97
N GLN A 9 16.03 27.53 1.82
CA GLN A 9 15.61 27.01 0.50
C GLN A 9 14.87 28.05 -0.35
N GLN A 10 14.15 29.01 0.23
CA GLN A 10 13.53 30.10 -0.53
C GLN A 10 14.54 31.20 -0.94
N THR A 11 15.65 31.34 -0.21
CA THR A 11 16.70 32.34 -0.54
C THR A 11 17.39 32.03 -1.88
N LEU A 12 17.44 30.76 -2.30
CA LEU A 12 18.00 30.35 -3.59
C LEU A 12 17.13 30.71 -4.81
N TYR A 13 15.83 30.95 -4.63
CA TYR A 13 14.93 31.32 -5.72
C TYR A 13 15.03 32.80 -6.12
N VAL A 14 15.65 33.63 -5.26
CA VAL A 14 15.76 35.08 -5.46
C VAL A 14 17.05 35.48 -6.21
N CYS A 15 18.07 34.61 -6.29
CA CYS A 15 19.35 34.94 -6.93
C CYS A 15 19.37 34.91 -8.48
N CYS A 16 18.23 34.63 -9.16
CA CYS A 16 18.19 34.57 -10.64
C CYS A 16 17.58 35.81 -11.33
N LEU A 17 17.25 36.88 -10.61
CA LEU A 17 16.65 38.08 -11.19
C LEU A 17 17.34 39.37 -10.71
N GLU A 18 18.59 39.57 -11.11
CA GLU A 18 19.13 40.91 -11.35
C GLU A 18 19.26 41.05 -12.87
N VAL A 19 18.72 42.08 -13.54
CA VAL A 19 19.15 43.47 -13.44
C VAL A 19 18.01 44.40 -13.94
N GLY A 20 17.72 45.47 -13.18
CA GLY A 20 17.33 46.76 -13.78
C GLY A 20 15.89 47.28 -13.63
N ALA A 21 15.27 47.26 -12.44
CA ALA A 21 14.16 48.16 -12.05
C ALA A 21 13.86 48.08 -10.52
N ALA A 22 14.85 48.28 -9.66
CA ALA A 22 14.87 47.66 -8.32
C ALA A 22 14.28 48.44 -7.13
N ALA A 23 13.78 49.68 -7.27
CA ALA A 23 13.30 50.43 -6.09
C ALA A 23 11.79 50.27 -5.83
N HIS A 24 10.94 50.49 -6.84
CA HIS A 24 9.49 50.41 -6.68
C HIS A 24 8.94 48.97 -6.66
N PHE A 25 9.64 48.03 -7.31
CA PHE A 25 9.30 46.61 -7.31
C PHE A 25 9.67 45.92 -5.99
N ALA A 26 10.72 46.39 -5.30
CA ALA A 26 11.15 45.81 -4.02
C ALA A 26 10.17 46.16 -2.88
N GLU A 27 9.70 47.40 -2.77
CA GLU A 27 8.72 47.79 -1.75
C GLU A 27 7.37 47.07 -1.93
N SER A 28 6.91 46.92 -3.17
CA SER A 28 5.68 46.19 -3.46
C SER A 28 5.81 44.69 -3.19
N HIS A 29 6.95 44.06 -3.50
CA HIS A 29 7.22 42.66 -3.14
C HIS A 29 7.32 42.45 -1.62
N VAL A 30 7.95 43.37 -0.88
CA VAL A 30 8.07 43.29 0.58
C VAL A 30 6.72 43.46 1.27
N LEU A 31 5.88 44.37 0.78
CA LEU A 31 4.51 44.56 1.30
C LEU A 31 3.61 43.36 0.98
N LEU A 32 3.70 42.80 -0.23
CA LEU A 32 2.98 41.57 -0.61
C LEU A 32 3.44 40.38 0.23
N TRP A 33 4.74 40.24 0.49
CA TRP A 33 5.29 39.18 1.34
C TRP A 33 4.89 39.33 2.80
N GLY A 34 4.87 40.56 3.33
CA GLY A 34 4.39 40.86 4.68
C GLY A 34 2.91 40.54 4.86
N ASN A 35 2.07 40.87 3.87
CA ASN A 35 0.65 40.54 3.87
C ASN A 35 0.40 39.03 3.72
N PHE A 36 1.22 38.34 2.92
CA PHE A 36 1.19 36.89 2.77
C PHE A 36 1.46 36.16 4.10
N GLN A 37 2.56 36.52 4.76
CA GLN A 37 2.94 35.92 6.04
C GLN A 37 1.92 36.24 7.14
N GLY A 38 1.43 37.49 7.21
CA GLY A 38 0.44 37.90 8.19
C GLY A 38 -0.89 37.16 8.07
N ALA A 39 -1.37 36.92 6.85
CA ALA A 39 -2.60 36.15 6.61
C ALA A 39 -2.45 34.68 7.02
N LEU A 40 -1.29 34.06 6.76
CA LEU A 40 -1.01 32.68 7.17
C LEU A 40 -0.87 32.54 8.69
N GLU A 41 -0.21 33.50 9.35
CA GLU A 41 -0.10 33.52 10.81
C GLU A 41 -1.48 33.70 11.46
N HIS A 42 -2.33 34.54 10.88
CA HIS A 42 -3.71 34.68 11.33
C HIS A 42 -4.51 33.39 11.14
N LEU A 43 -4.41 32.74 9.97
CA LEU A 43 -5.06 31.44 9.74
C LEU A 43 -4.54 30.36 10.72
N ALA A 44 -3.23 30.29 10.98
CA ALA A 44 -2.65 29.29 11.88
C ALA A 44 -2.99 29.52 13.36
N SER A 45 -3.38 30.75 13.75
CA SER A 45 -3.64 31.14 15.14
C SER A 45 -5.12 31.37 15.46
N ILE A 46 -6.00 31.21 14.47
CA ILE A 46 -7.43 31.41 14.64
C ILE A 46 -8.04 30.36 15.57
N ASP A 47 -9.04 30.77 16.35
CA ASP A 47 -9.94 29.84 17.03
C ASP A 47 -10.74 29.06 15.98
N LEU A 48 -10.69 27.74 16.03
CA LEU A 48 -11.25 26.86 15.00
C LEU A 48 -12.77 27.02 14.88
N ILE A 49 -13.46 27.35 15.98
CA ILE A 49 -14.90 27.64 15.97
C ILE A 49 -15.19 28.93 15.20
N GLU A 50 -14.30 29.91 15.29
CA GLU A 50 -14.42 31.18 14.56
C GLU A 50 -14.11 31.04 13.05
N LEU A 51 -13.53 29.92 12.61
CA LEU A 51 -13.29 29.65 11.20
C LEU A 51 -14.60 29.54 10.40
N CYS A 52 -15.64 28.94 11.00
CA CYS A 52 -17.01 28.94 10.45
C CYS A 52 -17.53 30.37 10.26
N ASN A 53 -17.31 31.19 11.28
CA ASN A 53 -17.73 32.58 11.27
C ASN A 53 -16.98 33.36 10.21
N GLU A 54 -15.69 33.10 9.96
CA GLU A 54 -14.91 33.72 8.88
C GLU A 54 -15.31 33.25 7.47
N ALA A 55 -15.72 31.98 7.32
CA ALA A 55 -16.24 31.46 6.06
C ALA A 55 -17.61 32.05 5.70
N LYS A 56 -18.45 32.36 6.69
CA LYS A 56 -19.82 32.83 6.46
C LYS A 56 -19.93 34.18 5.75
N VAL A 57 -20.81 34.29 4.76
CA VAL A 57 -21.12 35.52 4.02
C VAL A 57 -22.08 36.39 4.84
N GLU A 58 -21.52 37.40 5.48
CA GLU A 58 -22.29 38.35 6.27
C GLU A 58 -22.73 39.56 5.44
N HIS A 59 -23.91 40.07 5.73
CA HIS A 59 -24.53 41.16 5.00
C HIS A 59 -24.72 42.38 5.92
N CYS A 60 -24.53 43.57 5.33
CA CYS A 60 -24.63 44.82 6.06
C CYS A 60 -26.05 45.03 6.59
N ARG A 61 -26.17 45.12 7.92
CA ARG A 61 -27.44 45.25 8.65
C ARG A 61 -27.86 46.71 8.86
N ALA A 62 -27.14 47.67 8.30
CA ALA A 62 -27.53 49.07 8.35
C ALA A 62 -28.86 49.29 7.62
N THR A 63 -29.78 49.99 8.28
CA THR A 63 -31.01 50.49 7.68
C THR A 63 -30.75 51.83 7.00
N ARG A 64 -31.02 51.91 5.69
CA ARG A 64 -30.91 53.13 4.89
C ARG A 64 -32.27 53.43 4.30
N ASP A 65 -32.91 54.53 4.71
CA ASP A 65 -34.13 55.06 4.09
C ASP A 65 -35.21 54.00 3.79
N LEU A 66 -35.57 53.18 4.79
CA LEU A 66 -36.55 52.08 4.74
C LEU A 66 -36.14 50.82 3.95
N ARG A 67 -34.89 50.70 3.49
CA ARG A 67 -34.33 49.46 2.90
C ARG A 67 -33.05 49.04 3.63
N SER A 68 -32.83 47.74 3.82
CA SER A 68 -31.56 47.22 4.34
C SER A 68 -30.45 47.43 3.31
N CYS A 69 -29.25 47.80 3.76
CA CYS A 69 -28.10 47.98 2.88
C CYS A 69 -27.77 46.69 2.10
N GLY A 70 -27.75 45.55 2.81
CA GLY A 70 -27.67 44.22 2.18
C GLY A 70 -26.41 43.99 1.33
N ARG A 71 -25.37 44.81 1.47
CA ARG A 71 -24.06 44.58 0.83
C ARG A 71 -23.23 43.59 1.63
N ASN A 72 -22.44 42.77 0.97
CA ASN A 72 -21.52 41.83 1.61
C ASN A 72 -20.50 42.59 2.48
N VAL A 73 -20.27 42.06 3.68
CA VAL A 73 -19.36 42.64 4.67
C VAL A 73 -18.01 41.95 4.58
N GLN A 74 -16.99 42.75 4.29
CA GLN A 74 -15.60 42.28 4.10
C GLN A 74 -14.76 42.42 5.37
N SER A 75 -15.24 43.18 6.34
CA SER A 75 -14.47 43.59 7.52
C SER A 75 -15.29 43.43 8.80
N VAL A 76 -14.61 43.12 9.89
CA VAL A 76 -15.19 43.12 11.25
C VAL A 76 -14.95 44.45 11.95
N LEU A 77 -15.87 44.83 12.84
CA LEU A 77 -15.69 46.01 13.69
C LEU A 77 -14.65 45.72 14.78
N ASN A 78 -13.61 46.56 14.87
CA ASN A 78 -12.55 46.38 15.88
C ASN A 78 -13.05 46.49 17.33
N SER A 79 -14.19 47.18 17.56
CA SER A 79 -14.76 47.34 18.89
C SER A 79 -15.47 46.11 19.43
N CYS A 80 -15.90 45.18 18.56
CA CYS A 80 -16.73 44.05 18.99
C CYS A 80 -16.62 42.78 18.14
N GLY A 81 -15.75 42.72 17.14
CA GLY A 81 -15.55 41.54 16.28
C GLY A 81 -16.66 41.24 15.28
N HIS A 82 -17.80 41.95 15.31
CA HIS A 82 -18.94 41.61 14.44
C HIS A 82 -18.79 42.14 13.01
N ALA A 83 -19.00 41.25 12.02
CA ALA A 83 -19.13 41.58 10.60
C ALA A 83 -20.53 42.13 10.26
N SER A 84 -20.95 43.21 10.92
CA SER A 84 -22.34 43.71 10.85
C SER A 84 -22.57 44.88 9.89
N LEU A 85 -21.52 45.58 9.46
CA LEU A 85 -21.57 46.81 8.68
C LEU A 85 -20.56 46.77 7.53
N CYS A 86 -20.95 47.22 6.34
CA CYS A 86 -20.00 47.48 5.26
C CYS A 86 -19.20 48.76 5.54
N GLU A 87 -18.11 48.97 4.80
CA GLU A 87 -17.20 50.11 5.00
C GLU A 87 -17.92 51.46 4.98
N GLU A 88 -18.81 51.69 3.99
CA GLU A 88 -19.60 52.93 3.89
C GLU A 88 -20.52 53.14 5.11
N CYS A 89 -21.17 52.08 5.59
CA CYS A 89 -22.11 52.17 6.71
C CYS A 89 -21.40 52.28 8.05
N SER A 90 -20.21 51.70 8.21
CA SER A 90 -19.37 51.82 9.42
C SER A 90 -18.95 53.27 9.71
N GLN A 91 -18.93 54.12 8.68
CA GLN A 91 -18.62 55.54 8.84
C GLN A 91 -19.79 56.34 9.40
N ARG A 92 -21.03 55.87 9.18
CA ARG A 92 -22.27 56.58 9.51
C ARG A 92 -22.95 56.08 10.77
N CYS A 93 -22.71 54.82 11.14
CA CYS A 93 -23.25 54.23 12.35
C CYS A 93 -22.31 54.49 13.54
N ASP A 94 -22.87 55.02 14.62
CA ASP A 94 -22.12 55.24 15.89
C ASP A 94 -22.14 53.98 16.80
N ILE A 95 -22.98 52.99 16.46
CA ILE A 95 -23.24 51.81 17.29
C ILE A 95 -23.34 50.56 16.38
N CYS A 96 -22.81 49.43 16.85
CA CYS A 96 -22.97 48.13 16.17
C CYS A 96 -24.45 47.70 16.14
N PRO A 97 -25.05 47.41 14.96
CA PRO A 97 -26.45 46.96 14.86
C PRO A 97 -26.74 45.63 15.54
N PHE A 98 -25.72 44.81 15.77
CA PHE A 98 -25.85 43.49 16.36
C PHE A 98 -25.78 43.54 17.90
N CYS A 99 -24.66 43.98 18.47
CA CYS A 99 -24.42 43.94 19.92
C CYS A 99 -24.57 45.30 20.63
N ARG A 100 -24.88 46.37 19.89
CA ARG A 100 -25.02 47.75 20.41
C ARG A 100 -23.78 48.35 21.08
N VAL A 101 -22.59 47.78 20.86
CA VAL A 101 -21.31 48.36 21.31
C VAL A 101 -21.00 49.63 20.51
N PRO A 102 -20.56 50.74 21.16
CA PRO A 102 -20.17 51.96 20.48
C PRO A 102 -19.00 51.75 19.51
N ILE A 103 -19.04 52.39 18.34
CA ILE A 103 -17.97 52.35 17.34
C ILE A 103 -17.06 53.57 17.57
N PRO A 104 -15.77 53.38 17.87
CA PRO A 104 -14.85 54.47 18.15
C PRO A 104 -14.71 55.40 16.92
N LYS A 105 -14.81 56.72 17.14
CA LYS A 105 -14.76 57.71 16.06
C LYS A 105 -13.34 57.91 15.51
N ASN A 106 -12.29 57.54 16.28
CA ASN A 106 -10.88 57.72 15.94
C ASN A 106 -10.14 56.37 15.91
N GLY A 107 -9.31 56.14 14.87
CA GLY A 107 -8.54 54.90 14.65
C GLY A 107 -9.06 54.05 13.47
N SER A 108 -8.39 52.92 13.17
CA SER A 108 -8.92 51.92 12.24
C SER A 108 -10.19 51.31 12.83
N ARG A 109 -11.34 51.58 12.21
CA ARG A 109 -12.65 51.10 12.70
C ARG A 109 -12.92 49.64 12.35
N LEU A 110 -12.24 49.17 11.31
CA LEU A 110 -12.46 47.89 10.67
C LEU A 110 -11.15 47.12 10.57
N ARG A 111 -11.21 45.81 10.77
CA ARG A 111 -10.17 44.85 10.36
C ARG A 111 -10.75 43.97 9.27
N LEU A 112 -9.95 43.65 8.26
CA LEU A 112 -10.39 42.75 7.20
C LEU A 112 -10.65 41.36 7.79
N ARG A 113 -11.58 40.63 7.17
CA ARG A 113 -11.89 39.25 7.56
C ARG A 113 -10.88 38.30 6.93
N LEU A 114 -10.62 37.17 7.58
CA LEU A 114 -9.54 36.26 7.19
C LEU A 114 -9.67 35.79 5.74
N TYR A 115 -10.89 35.48 5.28
CA TYR A 115 -11.13 35.10 3.88
C TYR A 115 -10.67 36.19 2.88
N TYR A 116 -10.96 37.46 3.18
CA TYR A 116 -10.58 38.57 2.32
C TYR A 116 -9.11 38.96 2.49
N GLU A 117 -8.53 38.78 3.69
CA GLU A 117 -7.08 38.90 3.92
C GLU A 117 -6.33 37.89 3.04
N CYS A 118 -6.80 36.65 2.97
CA CYS A 118 -6.24 35.62 2.08
C CYS A 118 -6.37 35.99 0.59
N ILE A 119 -7.44 36.67 0.16
CA ILE A 119 -7.57 37.20 -1.22
C ILE A 119 -6.57 38.32 -1.48
N GLU A 120 -6.42 39.28 -0.55
CA GLU A 120 -5.50 40.41 -0.70
C GLU A 120 -4.03 39.96 -0.66
N ALA A 121 -3.72 38.96 0.15
CA ALA A 121 -2.44 38.27 0.20
C ALA A 121 -2.13 37.42 -1.05
N GLY A 122 -3.12 37.16 -1.91
CA GLY A 122 -2.99 36.31 -3.09
C GLY A 122 -2.95 34.81 -2.79
N LEU A 123 -3.31 34.40 -1.57
CA LEU A 123 -3.48 33.00 -1.16
C LEU A 123 -4.74 32.38 -1.80
N ILE A 124 -5.80 33.17 -1.94
CA ILE A 124 -7.03 32.78 -2.66
C ILE A 124 -7.09 33.52 -3.98
N SER A 125 -7.33 32.79 -5.07
CA SER A 125 -7.41 33.39 -6.40
C SER A 125 -8.54 34.40 -6.49
N LYS A 126 -8.27 35.56 -7.12
CA LYS A 126 -9.25 36.63 -7.37
C LYS A 126 -10.46 36.19 -8.21
N ARG A 127 -10.44 34.99 -8.80
CA ARG A 127 -11.61 34.39 -9.47
C ARG A 127 -12.69 33.94 -8.49
N TYR A 128 -12.32 33.64 -7.25
CA TYR A 128 -13.23 33.30 -6.15
C TYR A 128 -13.62 34.52 -5.32
N ASP A 129 -13.32 35.72 -5.82
CA ASP A 129 -13.67 36.96 -5.16
C ASP A 129 -15.11 37.35 -5.48
N ASP A 130 -15.99 37.17 -4.50
CA ASP A 130 -17.40 37.50 -4.57
C ASP A 130 -17.66 38.99 -4.87
N ARG A 131 -16.64 39.86 -4.80
CA ARG A 131 -16.73 41.26 -5.29
C ARG A 131 -17.04 41.35 -6.78
N PHE A 132 -16.76 40.30 -7.55
CA PHE A 132 -16.86 40.27 -9.02
C PHE A 132 -17.89 39.28 -9.57
N GLN A 133 -18.62 38.54 -8.72
CA GLN A 133 -19.68 37.62 -9.15
C GLN A 133 -21.04 38.35 -9.17
N GLU A 134 -21.71 38.38 -10.34
CA GLU A 134 -23.02 39.01 -10.51
C GLU A 134 -24.09 38.25 -9.71
N LYS A 135 -24.96 39.00 -9.02
CA LYS A 135 -26.06 38.50 -8.18
C LYS A 135 -27.03 37.67 -9.01
N ASP A 136 -27.03 36.36 -8.82
CA ASP A 136 -28.09 35.49 -9.33
C ASP A 136 -28.41 34.38 -8.30
N ASP A 137 -29.67 34.38 -7.86
CA ASP A 137 -30.44 33.44 -7.03
C ASP A 137 -29.92 32.95 -5.65
N GLY A 138 -30.84 32.99 -4.67
CA GLY A 138 -30.62 32.71 -3.25
C GLY A 138 -30.20 31.27 -2.90
N ASP A 139 -30.36 30.31 -3.81
CA ASP A 139 -29.85 28.93 -3.64
C ASP A 139 -28.33 28.85 -3.82
N ARG A 140 -27.68 29.84 -4.46
CA ARG A 140 -26.21 29.90 -4.59
C ARG A 140 -25.50 30.42 -3.33
N GLN A 141 -26.24 30.92 -2.34
CA GLN A 141 -25.65 31.56 -1.17
C GLN A 141 -25.09 30.53 -0.17
N GLN A 142 -25.84 29.43 0.09
CA GLN A 142 -25.38 28.33 0.94
C GLN A 142 -24.13 27.65 0.34
N THR A 143 -24.04 27.58 -0.99
CA THR A 143 -22.82 27.11 -1.65
C THR A 143 -21.64 28.06 -1.50
N ALA A 144 -21.85 29.38 -1.34
CA ALA A 144 -20.76 30.33 -1.19
C ALA A 144 -20.04 30.19 0.17
N ASP A 145 -20.79 29.98 1.26
CA ASP A 145 -20.24 29.78 2.61
C ASP A 145 -19.33 28.54 2.66
N VAL A 146 -19.82 27.42 2.13
CA VAL A 146 -19.07 26.17 2.02
C VAL A 146 -17.84 26.34 1.13
N GLN A 147 -17.96 27.04 0.01
CA GLN A 147 -16.83 27.32 -0.89
C GLN A 147 -15.74 28.18 -0.25
N ARG A 148 -16.12 29.12 0.63
CA ARG A 148 -15.16 29.93 1.38
C ARG A 148 -14.39 29.09 2.40
N LEU A 149 -15.08 28.19 3.12
CA LEU A 149 -14.42 27.25 4.03
C LEU A 149 -13.47 26.31 3.27
N TYR A 150 -13.92 25.76 2.14
CA TYR A 150 -13.08 24.93 1.26
C TYR A 150 -11.84 25.68 0.79
N SER A 151 -11.97 26.96 0.44
CA SER A 151 -10.83 27.78 0.03
C SER A 151 -9.83 27.99 1.17
N LEU A 152 -10.30 28.16 2.43
CA LEU A 152 -9.42 28.24 3.60
C LEU A 152 -8.72 26.90 3.87
N PHE A 153 -9.40 25.77 3.70
CA PHE A 153 -8.79 24.45 3.78
C PHE A 153 -7.78 24.21 2.65
N ASP A 154 -8.06 24.64 1.43
CA ASP A 154 -7.12 24.57 0.31
C ASP A 154 -5.86 25.40 0.60
N VAL A 155 -6.01 26.62 1.14
CA VAL A 155 -4.90 27.46 1.60
C VAL A 155 -4.09 26.76 2.70
N ALA A 156 -4.77 26.16 3.69
CA ALA A 156 -4.10 25.41 4.75
C ALA A 156 -3.31 24.21 4.19
N MET A 157 -3.91 23.42 3.29
CA MET A 157 -3.24 22.29 2.64
C MET A 157 -2.04 22.72 1.81
N GLU A 158 -2.16 23.79 1.02
CA GLU A 158 -1.08 24.29 0.15
C GLU A 158 0.11 24.86 0.93
N ASN A 159 -0.11 25.27 2.17
CA ASN A 159 0.91 25.87 3.04
C ASN A 159 1.34 24.95 4.20
N ASN A 160 1.11 23.64 4.08
CA ASN A 160 1.50 22.63 5.08
C ASN A 160 0.88 22.82 6.49
N LEU A 161 -0.30 23.44 6.56
CA LEU A 161 -1.08 23.61 7.78
C LEU A 161 -2.19 22.55 7.90
N VAL A 162 -1.96 21.33 7.42
CA VAL A 162 -2.94 20.23 7.45
C VAL A 162 -3.44 19.92 8.86
N SER A 163 -2.58 20.11 9.87
CA SER A 163 -2.96 19.95 11.29
C SER A 163 -4.12 20.85 11.70
N LEU A 164 -4.29 22.03 11.08
CA LEU A 164 -5.44 22.92 11.34
C LEU A 164 -6.75 22.23 10.96
N ILE A 165 -6.78 21.53 9.82
CA ILE A 165 -7.96 20.80 9.34
C ILE A 165 -8.21 19.58 10.22
N CYS A 166 -7.16 18.88 10.64
CA CYS A 166 -7.26 17.77 11.58
C CYS A 166 -7.84 18.24 12.94
N HIS A 167 -7.36 19.36 13.48
CA HIS A 167 -7.90 19.91 14.72
C HIS A 167 -9.32 20.45 14.54
N TYR A 168 -9.66 21.01 13.37
CA TYR A 168 -11.03 21.41 13.07
C TYR A 168 -11.99 20.22 13.18
N ILE A 169 -11.59 19.04 12.70
CA ILE A 169 -12.39 17.82 12.89
C ILE A 169 -12.56 17.51 14.39
N THR A 170 -11.46 17.43 15.15
CA THR A 170 -11.50 16.97 16.55
C THR A 170 -12.17 17.97 17.49
N ASP A 171 -11.96 19.26 17.26
CA ASP A 171 -12.30 20.33 18.20
C ASP A 171 -13.59 21.06 17.82
N VAL A 172 -14.04 20.94 16.56
CA VAL A 172 -15.26 21.59 16.05
C VAL A 172 -16.28 20.54 15.63
N CYS A 173 -15.93 19.63 14.71
CA CYS A 173 -16.89 18.65 14.19
C CYS A 173 -17.31 17.58 15.20
N MET A 174 -16.44 17.25 16.16
CA MET A 174 -16.72 16.25 17.20
C MET A 174 -17.18 16.87 18.52
N ASP A 175 -17.28 18.20 18.60
CA ASP A 175 -17.71 18.89 19.81
C ASP A 175 -19.24 18.94 19.89
N GLU A 176 -19.83 18.16 20.79
CA GLU A 176 -21.28 18.16 21.04
C GLU A 176 -21.82 19.52 21.51
N SER A 177 -20.95 20.41 22.02
CA SER A 177 -21.32 21.76 22.46
C SER A 177 -21.28 22.80 21.34
N ALA A 178 -20.65 22.49 20.20
CA ALA A 178 -20.58 23.34 19.02
C ALA A 178 -21.88 23.24 18.20
N VAL A 179 -22.96 23.85 18.70
CA VAL A 179 -24.26 23.90 18.03
C VAL A 179 -24.65 25.33 17.66
N SER A 180 -25.24 25.50 16.47
CA SER A 180 -25.74 26.78 16.00
C SER A 180 -27.21 26.69 15.60
N SER A 181 -27.96 27.76 15.88
CA SER A 181 -29.35 27.92 15.41
C SER A 181 -29.43 28.39 13.96
N ASP A 182 -28.30 28.82 13.38
CA ASP A 182 -28.19 29.13 11.96
C ASP A 182 -27.91 27.84 11.17
N PRO A 183 -28.80 27.43 10.24
CA PRO A 183 -28.65 26.18 9.51
C PRO A 183 -27.36 26.11 8.67
N VAL A 184 -26.84 27.25 8.22
CA VAL A 184 -25.58 27.30 7.46
C VAL A 184 -24.41 27.01 8.39
N VAL A 185 -24.37 27.67 9.55
CA VAL A 185 -23.29 27.46 10.52
C VAL A 185 -23.37 26.04 11.08
N ALA A 186 -24.56 25.52 11.36
CA ALA A 186 -24.74 24.13 11.79
C ALA A 186 -24.17 23.14 10.76
N PHE A 187 -24.35 23.38 9.47
CA PHE A 187 -23.74 22.55 8.42
C PHE A 187 -22.22 22.70 8.33
N LEU A 188 -21.66 23.91 8.51
CA LEU A 188 -20.20 24.11 8.50
C LEU A 188 -19.52 23.43 9.70
N LEU A 189 -20.23 23.27 10.81
CA LEU A 189 -19.73 22.57 11.99
C LEU A 189 -19.79 21.04 11.83
N ASP A 190 -20.60 20.51 10.91
CA ASP A 190 -20.80 19.07 10.69
C ASP A 190 -19.63 18.42 9.93
N GLU A 191 -19.29 17.16 10.23
CA GLU A 191 -18.17 16.49 9.56
C GLU A 191 -18.38 16.28 8.04
N VAL A 192 -19.62 16.31 7.57
CA VAL A 192 -19.98 16.14 6.16
C VAL A 192 -19.27 17.18 5.30
N VAL A 193 -19.08 18.41 5.80
CA VAL A 193 -18.35 19.46 5.08
C VAL A 193 -16.90 19.06 4.80
N VAL A 194 -16.23 18.43 5.76
CA VAL A 194 -14.83 18.00 5.61
C VAL A 194 -14.74 16.78 4.68
N LYS A 195 -15.70 15.85 4.78
CA LYS A 195 -15.80 14.69 3.87
C LYS A 195 -15.98 15.13 2.41
N ASP A 196 -16.85 16.09 2.17
CA ASP A 196 -17.13 16.62 0.83
C ASP A 196 -15.95 17.44 0.27
N TRP A 197 -15.27 18.20 1.12
CA TRP A 197 -14.01 18.83 0.76
C TRP A 197 -12.95 17.80 0.32
N CYS A 198 -12.71 16.76 1.13
CA CYS A 198 -11.77 15.68 0.78
C CYS A 198 -12.11 15.05 -0.59
N LYS A 199 -13.40 14.74 -0.83
CA LYS A 199 -13.88 14.20 -2.11
C LYS A 199 -13.61 15.14 -3.27
N ARG A 200 -13.92 16.44 -3.13
CA ARG A 200 -13.65 17.47 -4.15
C ARG A 200 -12.15 17.60 -4.44
N THR A 201 -11.34 17.78 -3.41
CA THR A 201 -9.91 18.04 -3.55
C THR A 201 -9.19 16.84 -4.15
N PHE A 202 -9.59 15.62 -3.76
CA PHE A 202 -9.10 14.40 -4.39
C PHE A 202 -9.41 14.35 -5.89
N LYS A 203 -10.65 14.67 -6.32
CA LYS A 203 -11.01 14.72 -7.75
C LYS A 203 -10.20 15.74 -8.55
N ILE A 204 -9.93 16.91 -7.96
CA ILE A 204 -9.08 17.93 -8.59
C ILE A 204 -7.66 17.39 -8.79
N ILE A 205 -7.07 16.81 -7.74
CA ILE A 205 -5.73 16.22 -7.80
C ILE A 205 -5.70 15.09 -8.85
N LEU A 206 -6.71 14.21 -8.87
CA LEU A 206 -6.80 13.13 -9.84
C LEU A 206 -6.82 13.65 -11.29
N THR A 207 -7.57 14.71 -11.55
CA THR A 207 -7.65 15.35 -12.88
C THR A 207 -6.30 15.97 -13.30
N GLU A 208 -5.60 16.62 -12.36
CA GLU A 208 -4.26 17.16 -12.61
C GLU A 208 -3.24 16.06 -12.90
N LEU A 209 -3.27 14.98 -12.10
CA LEU A 209 -2.42 13.82 -12.27
C LEU A 209 -2.72 13.10 -13.60
N GLN A 210 -3.99 12.97 -13.99
CA GLN A 210 -4.40 12.50 -15.32
C GLN A 210 -3.72 13.27 -16.44
N GLY A 211 -3.75 14.60 -16.35
CA GLY A 211 -3.08 15.49 -17.29
C GLY A 211 -1.58 15.18 -17.37
N ILE A 212 -0.90 15.01 -16.24
CA ILE A 212 0.55 14.74 -16.20
C ILE A 212 0.89 13.33 -16.70
N TYR A 213 0.11 12.32 -16.30
CA TYR A 213 0.36 10.90 -16.63
C TYR A 213 0.13 10.58 -18.10
N SER A 214 -0.69 11.36 -18.80
CA SER A 214 -0.88 11.28 -20.25
C SER A 214 0.36 11.72 -21.05
N LEU A 215 1.32 12.41 -20.42
CA LEU A 215 2.51 12.94 -21.07
C LEU A 215 3.61 11.89 -21.27
N THR A 216 4.65 12.26 -22.02
CA THR A 216 5.88 11.46 -22.16
C THR A 216 6.77 11.58 -20.91
N VAL A 217 7.64 10.60 -20.66
CA VAL A 217 8.56 10.57 -19.49
C VAL A 217 9.36 11.88 -19.34
N LEU A 218 9.90 12.40 -20.45
CA LEU A 218 10.63 13.67 -20.46
C LEU A 218 9.76 14.85 -20.00
N LYS A 219 8.51 14.93 -20.46
CA LYS A 219 7.57 15.99 -20.08
C LYS A 219 7.05 15.83 -18.64
N MET A 220 6.97 14.59 -18.13
CA MET A 220 6.67 14.35 -16.72
C MET A 220 7.78 14.88 -15.82
N LYS A 221 9.05 14.72 -16.24
CA LYS A 221 10.20 15.28 -15.52
C LYS A 221 10.11 16.80 -15.41
N ASP A 222 9.71 17.50 -16.48
CA ASP A 222 9.48 18.95 -16.46
C ASP A 222 8.33 19.36 -15.52
N ARG A 223 7.45 18.42 -15.16
CA ARG A 223 6.33 18.59 -14.23
C ARG A 223 6.59 17.95 -12.86
N MET A 224 7.83 17.58 -12.54
CA MET A 224 8.18 16.93 -11.28
C MET A 224 7.78 17.78 -10.05
N SER A 225 7.92 19.10 -10.12
CA SER A 225 7.48 20.00 -9.04
C SER A 225 5.96 19.97 -8.83
N SER A 226 5.17 19.80 -9.88
CA SER A 226 3.72 19.62 -9.78
C SER A 226 3.38 18.26 -9.17
N LEU A 227 4.07 17.17 -9.57
CA LEU A 227 3.87 15.84 -8.99
C LEU A 227 4.19 15.81 -7.48
N LEU A 228 5.29 16.46 -7.07
CA LEU A 228 5.64 16.60 -5.65
C LEU A 228 4.56 17.37 -4.87
N LYS A 229 4.03 18.46 -5.43
CA LYS A 229 2.92 19.20 -4.81
C LYS A 229 1.68 18.32 -4.66
N SER A 230 1.29 17.59 -5.71
CA SER A 230 0.14 16.68 -5.65
C SER A 230 0.37 15.55 -4.63
N SER A 231 1.59 15.02 -4.51
CA SER A 231 1.95 14.00 -3.52
C SER A 231 1.80 14.53 -2.09
N VAL A 232 2.28 15.75 -1.79
CA VAL A 232 2.09 16.39 -0.47
C VAL A 232 0.62 16.62 -0.16
N LYS A 233 -0.17 17.08 -1.15
CA LYS A 233 -1.62 17.26 -1.00
C LYS A 233 -2.34 15.94 -0.70
N LEU A 234 -2.00 14.86 -1.41
CA LEU A 234 -2.56 13.53 -1.16
C LEU A 234 -2.21 12.99 0.23
N ALA A 235 -0.97 13.17 0.68
CA ALA A 235 -0.57 12.82 2.04
C ALA A 235 -1.36 13.65 3.08
N GLY A 236 -1.59 14.94 2.80
CA GLY A 236 -2.45 15.79 3.64
C GLY A 236 -3.88 15.27 3.73
N ILE A 237 -4.49 14.88 2.61
CA ILE A 237 -5.83 14.26 2.59
C ILE A 237 -5.83 12.95 3.38
N SER A 238 -4.82 12.10 3.21
CA SER A 238 -4.69 10.84 3.98
C SER A 238 -4.71 11.10 5.48
N ASN A 239 -3.95 12.09 5.96
CA ASN A 239 -3.92 12.46 7.38
C ASN A 239 -5.29 12.94 7.90
N VAL A 240 -5.99 13.77 7.13
CA VAL A 240 -7.34 14.26 7.49
C VAL A 240 -8.33 13.10 7.57
N LEU A 241 -8.26 12.17 6.62
CA LEU A 241 -9.10 10.98 6.56
C LEU A 241 -8.82 10.01 7.71
N GLU A 242 -7.56 9.81 8.10
CA GLU A 242 -7.17 9.02 9.28
C GLU A 242 -7.71 9.63 10.58
N VAL A 243 -7.69 10.96 10.70
CA VAL A 243 -8.26 11.68 11.86
C VAL A 243 -9.77 11.55 11.90
N LEU A 244 -10.46 11.69 10.76
CA LEU A 244 -11.89 11.40 10.67
C LEU A 244 -12.17 9.97 11.17
N GLU A 245 -11.48 8.95 10.64
CA GLU A 245 -11.71 7.55 11.03
C GLU A 245 -11.44 7.30 12.52
N SER A 246 -10.35 7.83 13.06
CA SER A 246 -9.98 7.63 14.47
C SER A 246 -10.88 8.37 15.45
N SER A 247 -11.36 9.57 15.11
CA SER A 247 -12.23 10.37 15.96
C SER A 247 -13.60 9.72 16.19
N PHE A 248 -14.08 8.91 15.24
CA PHE A 248 -15.32 8.16 15.37
C PHE A 248 -15.20 6.86 16.18
N LYS A 249 -13.99 6.43 16.60
CA LYS A 249 -13.78 5.21 17.41
C LYS A 249 -14.23 5.35 18.88
N GLY A 250 -14.75 6.51 19.30
CA GLY A 250 -15.16 6.78 20.69
C GLY A 250 -16.66 6.95 20.96
N SER A 251 -17.48 7.20 19.94
CA SER A 251 -18.90 7.53 20.12
C SER A 251 -19.77 6.28 20.06
N PHE A 252 -20.33 5.88 21.21
CA PHE A 252 -21.21 4.72 21.37
C PHE A 252 -22.53 4.89 20.59
N SER A 253 -22.52 4.59 19.28
CA SER A 253 -23.70 4.53 18.43
C SER A 253 -23.76 3.17 17.72
N ALA A 254 -24.96 2.69 17.38
CA ALA A 254 -25.20 1.42 16.69
C ALA A 254 -24.46 1.25 15.35
N HIS A 255 -23.91 2.34 14.78
CA HIS A 255 -22.95 2.35 13.67
C HIS A 255 -21.60 1.64 13.97
N PHE A 256 -21.29 1.36 15.24
CA PHE A 256 -20.01 0.77 15.64
C PHE A 256 -19.85 -0.71 15.27
N LYS A 257 -20.93 -1.47 15.02
CA LYS A 257 -20.80 -2.86 14.53
C LYS A 257 -20.30 -2.91 13.08
N ASP A 258 -20.72 -1.96 12.26
CA ASP A 258 -20.26 -1.83 10.87
C ASP A 258 -18.84 -1.23 10.82
N LEU A 259 -18.50 -0.32 11.74
CA LEU A 259 -17.16 0.28 11.82
C LEU A 259 -16.11 -0.63 12.46
N HIS A 260 -16.45 -1.52 13.39
CA HIS A 260 -15.52 -2.54 13.89
C HIS A 260 -15.21 -3.58 12.81
N HIS A 261 -16.19 -3.87 11.94
CA HIS A 261 -15.98 -4.63 10.70
C HIS A 261 -15.05 -3.87 9.72
N LEU A 262 -15.18 -2.54 9.64
CA LEU A 262 -14.34 -1.65 8.81
C LEU A 262 -12.89 -1.51 9.35
N GLN A 263 -12.71 -1.41 10.67
CA GLN A 263 -11.40 -1.32 11.32
C GLN A 263 -10.66 -2.67 11.28
N GLU A 264 -11.40 -3.78 11.39
CA GLU A 264 -10.87 -5.09 11.05
C GLU A 264 -10.48 -5.09 9.57
N SER A 265 -11.32 -4.62 8.64
CA SER A 265 -11.02 -4.49 7.20
C SER A 265 -9.78 -3.64 6.84
N VAL A 266 -9.42 -2.62 7.65
CA VAL A 266 -8.22 -1.78 7.45
C VAL A 266 -6.94 -2.42 8.00
N SER A 267 -7.06 -3.29 9.00
CA SER A 267 -5.90 -3.90 9.68
C SER A 267 -5.70 -5.39 9.35
N LYS A 268 -6.76 -6.08 8.91
CA LYS A 268 -6.80 -7.45 8.40
C LYS A 268 -8.01 -7.68 7.50
N THR A 269 -7.78 -8.44 6.42
CA THR A 269 -8.73 -9.37 5.79
C THR A 269 -9.74 -8.84 4.76
N LYS A 270 -9.75 -9.56 3.63
CA LYS A 270 -10.91 -10.25 3.04
C LYS A 270 -12.28 -9.63 3.30
N GLN A 271 -12.90 -9.22 2.19
CA GLN A 271 -14.33 -9.36 1.86
C GLN A 271 -15.35 -8.87 2.92
N VAL A 272 -16.11 -7.85 2.53
CA VAL A 272 -17.59 -7.81 2.46
C VAL A 272 -18.08 -6.36 2.67
N SER A 273 -18.81 -5.88 1.66
CA SER A 273 -19.69 -4.70 1.62
C SER A 273 -19.15 -3.38 2.18
N VAL A 274 -18.38 -2.66 1.38
CA VAL A 274 -18.04 -1.26 1.65
C VAL A 274 -19.24 -0.38 1.28
N SER A 275 -19.74 0.38 2.26
CA SER A 275 -20.66 1.50 1.99
C SER A 275 -19.95 2.53 1.10
N TYR A 276 -20.70 3.16 0.19
CA TYR A 276 -20.21 4.12 -0.83
C TYR A 276 -19.33 5.27 -0.29
N ASP A 277 -19.28 5.49 1.03
CA ASP A 277 -18.53 6.59 1.64
C ASP A 277 -17.06 6.29 1.98
N SER A 278 -16.61 5.02 1.95
CA SER A 278 -15.21 4.65 2.33
C SER A 278 -14.25 4.53 1.14
N VAL A 279 -14.77 4.63 -0.09
CA VAL A 279 -14.04 4.44 -1.34
C VAL A 279 -12.90 5.48 -1.54
N PRO A 280 -13.07 6.79 -1.24
CA PRO A 280 -11.99 7.78 -1.43
C PRO A 280 -10.73 7.52 -0.60
N LEU A 281 -10.87 6.87 0.56
CA LEU A 281 -9.79 6.64 1.52
C LEU A 281 -8.81 5.59 1.01
N LEU A 282 -9.31 4.42 0.60
CA LEU A 282 -8.50 3.36 -0.01
C LEU A 282 -7.85 3.79 -1.32
N LEU A 283 -8.56 4.60 -2.13
CA LEU A 283 -7.98 5.17 -3.34
C LEU A 283 -6.84 6.14 -3.02
N SER A 284 -7.00 7.05 -2.06
CA SER A 284 -5.96 8.05 -1.75
C SER A 284 -4.64 7.41 -1.30
N VAL A 285 -4.69 6.38 -0.46
CA VAL A 285 -3.48 5.69 0.06
C VAL A 285 -2.78 4.91 -1.04
N LEU A 286 -3.54 4.18 -1.87
CA LEU A 286 -2.98 3.46 -3.03
C LEU A 286 -2.28 4.44 -4.00
N TRP A 287 -2.89 5.60 -4.23
CA TRP A 287 -2.35 6.67 -5.06
C TRP A 287 -1.08 7.30 -4.49
N CYS A 288 -1.01 7.53 -3.17
CA CYS A 288 0.22 8.00 -2.53
C CYS A 288 1.39 7.06 -2.84
N LYS A 289 1.18 5.74 -2.73
CA LYS A 289 2.22 4.74 -2.98
C LYS A 289 2.64 4.67 -4.45
N HIS A 290 1.69 4.75 -5.37
CA HIS A 290 2.01 4.84 -6.80
C HIS A 290 2.82 6.10 -7.12
N MET A 291 2.47 7.25 -6.54
CA MET A 291 3.20 8.51 -6.73
C MET A 291 4.62 8.44 -6.20
N GLU A 292 4.82 7.91 -4.99
CA GLU A 292 6.15 7.70 -4.40
C GLU A 292 7.04 6.88 -5.36
N MET A 293 6.52 5.80 -5.93
CA MET A 293 7.22 4.95 -6.89
C MET A 293 7.56 5.68 -8.21
N ILE A 294 6.62 6.46 -8.74
CA ILE A 294 6.83 7.23 -9.98
C ILE A 294 7.83 8.37 -9.78
N LEU A 295 7.79 9.05 -8.63
CA LEU A 295 8.77 10.06 -8.25
C LEU A 295 10.17 9.46 -8.13
N TRP A 296 10.30 8.29 -7.49
CA TRP A 296 11.57 7.56 -7.42
C TRP A 296 12.08 7.19 -8.83
N CYS A 297 11.20 6.74 -9.72
CA CYS A 297 11.57 6.43 -11.10
C CYS A 297 11.99 7.68 -11.89
N LEU A 298 11.31 8.82 -11.73
CA LEU A 298 11.69 10.07 -12.36
C LEU A 298 13.07 10.54 -11.91
N LYS A 299 13.38 10.43 -10.61
CA LYS A 299 14.70 10.71 -10.04
C LYS A 299 15.79 9.88 -10.73
N HIS A 300 15.53 8.61 -10.98
CA HIS A 300 16.45 7.68 -11.67
C HIS A 300 16.25 7.59 -13.19
N GLN A 301 15.52 8.53 -13.79
CA GLN A 301 15.27 8.58 -15.24
C GLN A 301 14.73 7.25 -15.81
N PHE A 302 13.83 6.60 -15.08
CA PHE A 302 13.25 5.29 -15.39
C PHE A 302 14.29 4.21 -15.73
N LEU A 303 15.50 4.34 -15.18
CA LEU A 303 16.63 3.45 -15.44
C LEU A 303 17.03 3.37 -16.92
N GLU A 304 16.71 4.39 -17.73
CA GLU A 304 17.13 4.47 -19.14
C GLU A 304 18.66 4.44 -19.30
N ASN A 305 19.38 4.97 -18.30
CA ASN A 305 20.85 5.00 -18.27
C ASN A 305 21.47 3.67 -17.86
N ILE A 306 20.70 2.73 -17.31
CA ILE A 306 21.19 1.42 -16.88
C ILE A 306 20.83 0.41 -17.94
N ARG A 307 21.85 -0.10 -18.62
CA ARG A 307 21.66 -1.14 -19.61
C ARG A 307 21.17 -2.40 -18.91
N SER A 308 20.01 -2.91 -19.33
CA SER A 308 19.53 -4.24 -18.97
C SER A 308 20.48 -5.31 -19.47
N TRP A 309 20.65 -6.39 -18.70
CA TRP A 309 21.33 -7.60 -19.18
C TRP A 309 20.57 -8.21 -20.37
N HIS A 310 19.24 -8.15 -20.35
CA HIS A 310 18.39 -8.63 -21.45
C HIS A 310 18.45 -7.69 -22.66
N SER A 311 18.66 -8.25 -23.85
CA SER A 311 18.83 -7.50 -25.10
C SER A 311 17.53 -6.90 -25.64
N ASN A 312 16.41 -7.62 -25.50
CA ASN A 312 15.06 -7.16 -25.84
C ASN A 312 14.02 -7.92 -25.01
N PHE A 313 12.78 -7.43 -24.99
CA PHE A 313 11.69 -8.01 -24.22
C PHE A 313 11.38 -9.47 -24.60
N THR A 314 11.43 -9.81 -25.88
CA THR A 314 11.19 -11.17 -26.38
C THR A 314 12.23 -12.17 -25.86
N SER A 315 13.50 -11.76 -25.84
CA SER A 315 14.61 -12.54 -25.29
C SER A 315 14.44 -12.75 -23.80
N TRP A 316 14.10 -11.70 -23.04
CA TRP A 316 13.84 -11.81 -21.62
C TRP A 316 12.69 -12.79 -21.33
N ARG A 317 11.56 -12.65 -22.04
CA ARG A 317 10.41 -13.55 -21.90
C ARG A 317 10.76 -15.00 -22.23
N SER A 318 11.65 -15.23 -23.20
CA SER A 318 12.16 -16.57 -23.51
C SER A 318 12.99 -17.15 -22.35
N ILE A 319 13.86 -16.35 -21.75
CA ILE A 319 14.68 -16.77 -20.59
C ILE A 319 13.80 -17.11 -19.39
N VAL A 320 12.80 -16.29 -19.09
CA VAL A 320 11.84 -16.58 -18.00
C VAL A 320 11.07 -17.88 -18.26
N ARG A 321 10.65 -18.12 -19.50
CA ARG A 321 10.00 -19.37 -19.89
C ARG A 321 10.92 -20.57 -19.72
N GLU A 322 12.19 -20.44 -20.08
CA GLU A 322 13.20 -21.48 -19.89
C GLU A 322 13.40 -21.80 -18.39
N ARG A 323 13.50 -20.78 -17.53
CA ARG A 323 13.56 -20.96 -16.07
C ARG A 323 12.36 -21.76 -15.55
N LYS A 324 11.16 -21.40 -15.99
CA LYS A 324 9.93 -22.14 -15.66
C LYS A 324 9.97 -23.58 -16.16
N SER A 325 10.32 -23.80 -17.42
CA SER A 325 10.46 -25.16 -17.97
C SER A 325 11.51 -25.99 -17.22
N ALA A 326 12.60 -25.37 -16.77
CA ALA A 326 13.62 -26.03 -15.97
C ALA A 326 13.12 -26.35 -14.55
N ALA A 327 12.33 -25.47 -13.93
CA ALA A 327 11.68 -25.74 -12.63
C ALA A 327 10.69 -26.91 -12.74
N ILE A 328 9.81 -26.91 -13.74
CA ILE A 328 8.86 -28.00 -14.01
C ILE A 328 9.58 -29.33 -14.29
N LYS A 329 10.70 -29.31 -15.04
CA LYS A 329 11.46 -30.54 -15.32
C LYS A 329 12.09 -31.13 -14.05
N ARG A 330 12.47 -30.28 -13.10
CA ARG A 330 13.13 -30.67 -11.84
C ARG A 330 12.16 -30.94 -10.70
N SER A 331 10.89 -30.59 -10.86
CA SER A 331 9.89 -30.71 -9.80
C SER A 331 9.73 -32.15 -9.35
N TRP A 332 9.68 -32.35 -8.05
CA TRP A 332 9.31 -33.64 -7.49
C TRP A 332 7.83 -33.93 -7.76
N PRO A 333 7.43 -35.18 -8.02
CA PRO A 333 6.03 -35.54 -8.18
C PRO A 333 5.22 -35.13 -6.95
N ASP A 334 4.05 -34.51 -7.17
CA ASP A 334 3.11 -34.23 -6.09
C ASP A 334 2.64 -35.56 -5.48
N SER A 335 2.76 -35.69 -4.16
CA SER A 335 2.48 -36.93 -3.45
C SER A 335 0.98 -37.24 -3.36
N ILE A 336 0.10 -36.41 -3.96
CA ILE A 336 -1.35 -36.53 -3.78
C ILE A 336 -2.13 -36.27 -5.08
N ASN A 337 -2.71 -37.35 -5.61
CA ASN A 337 -3.91 -37.29 -6.44
C ASN A 337 -5.13 -37.00 -5.53
N HIS A 338 -5.38 -35.73 -5.18
CA HIS A 338 -6.71 -35.30 -4.76
C HIS A 338 -7.36 -34.52 -5.91
N PRO A 339 -8.48 -34.99 -6.47
CA PRO A 339 -9.31 -34.18 -7.34
C PRO A 339 -10.13 -33.24 -6.44
N VAL A 340 -9.51 -32.18 -5.95
CA VAL A 340 -10.24 -31.05 -5.40
C VAL A 340 -9.97 -29.86 -6.30
N GLU A 341 -11.07 -29.36 -6.88
CA GLU A 341 -11.19 -28.21 -7.75
C GLU A 341 -10.39 -27.02 -7.20
N SER A 342 -9.15 -26.87 -7.68
CA SER A 342 -8.50 -25.57 -7.77
C SER A 342 -8.14 -25.37 -9.23
N THR A 343 -8.78 -24.38 -9.83
CA THR A 343 -8.57 -24.01 -11.23
C THR A 343 -7.21 -23.31 -11.34
N GLY A 344 -6.13 -24.09 -11.43
CA GLY A 344 -4.76 -23.60 -11.64
C GLY A 344 -3.79 -24.76 -11.93
N PRO A 345 -2.85 -24.63 -12.89
CA PRO A 345 -2.02 -25.74 -13.34
C PRO A 345 -1.00 -26.15 -12.27
N GLY A 346 -1.24 -27.31 -11.64
CA GLY A 346 -0.33 -27.96 -10.69
C GLY A 346 0.99 -28.40 -11.34
N GLY A 347 1.95 -27.48 -11.42
CA GLY A 347 3.35 -27.72 -11.75
C GLY A 347 4.23 -26.74 -10.98
N SER A 348 5.52 -27.07 -10.80
CA SER A 348 6.47 -26.19 -10.10
C SER A 348 6.43 -24.77 -10.68
N THR A 349 6.03 -23.83 -9.82
CA THR A 349 5.95 -22.40 -10.10
C THR A 349 7.25 -21.72 -9.72
N LEU A 350 7.53 -20.55 -10.29
CA LEU A 350 8.63 -19.69 -9.84
C LEU A 350 8.20 -18.90 -8.58
N PHE A 351 9.15 -18.43 -7.76
CA PHE A 351 8.85 -17.54 -6.62
C PHE A 351 8.10 -16.28 -7.07
N ILE A 352 8.51 -15.70 -8.21
CA ILE A 352 7.83 -14.53 -8.78
C ILE A 352 6.38 -14.82 -9.20
N GLU A 353 6.09 -16.04 -9.67
CA GLU A 353 4.72 -16.44 -10.05
C GLU A 353 3.83 -16.61 -8.82
N ASP A 354 4.35 -17.19 -7.74
CA ASP A 354 3.62 -17.30 -6.47
C ASP A 354 3.36 -15.94 -5.86
N ALA A 355 4.37 -15.06 -5.86
CA ALA A 355 4.25 -13.71 -5.32
C ALA A 355 3.18 -12.91 -6.08
N LEU A 356 3.13 -13.02 -7.41
CA LEU A 356 2.12 -12.36 -8.23
C LEU A 356 0.73 -13.00 -8.07
N SER A 357 0.65 -14.33 -7.97
CA SER A 357 -0.61 -15.03 -7.73
C SER A 357 -1.23 -14.65 -6.39
N ASN A 358 -0.41 -14.51 -5.34
CA ASN A 358 -0.89 -14.07 -4.01
C ASN A 358 -1.49 -12.66 -4.06
N ILE A 359 -0.92 -11.77 -4.89
CA ILE A 359 -1.48 -10.45 -5.13
C ILE A 359 -2.80 -10.51 -5.93
N ASP A 360 -2.95 -11.48 -6.83
CA ASP A 360 -4.14 -11.65 -7.69
C ASP A 360 -5.33 -12.27 -6.92
N VAL A 361 -5.05 -13.27 -6.10
CA VAL A 361 -6.06 -13.97 -5.28
C VAL A 361 -6.75 -12.99 -4.35
N GLU A 362 -6.02 -12.04 -3.74
CA GLU A 362 -6.64 -10.99 -2.91
C GLU A 362 -7.38 -9.92 -3.74
N GLN A 363 -7.02 -9.73 -5.02
CA GLN A 363 -7.73 -8.84 -5.95
C GLN A 363 -9.07 -9.41 -6.43
N GLU A 364 -9.17 -10.72 -6.64
CA GLU A 364 -10.39 -11.37 -7.13
C GLU A 364 -11.54 -11.26 -6.14
N TYR A 365 -11.26 -11.37 -4.83
CA TYR A 365 -12.23 -11.11 -3.75
C TYR A 365 -12.74 -9.66 -3.72
N THR A 366 -12.04 -8.71 -4.35
CA THR A 366 -12.39 -7.28 -4.37
C THR A 366 -13.25 -6.92 -5.60
N ARG A 367 -13.31 -7.78 -6.62
CA ARG A 367 -13.86 -7.46 -7.95
C ARG A 367 -15.37 -7.70 -8.11
N GLU A 368 -16.05 -8.26 -7.10
CA GLU A 368 -17.49 -8.58 -7.17
C GLU A 368 -18.43 -7.36 -7.10
N THR A 369 -17.91 -6.14 -6.96
CA THR A 369 -18.72 -4.91 -6.94
C THR A 369 -18.46 -4.10 -8.21
N GLY A 370 -19.43 -4.09 -9.12
CA GLY A 370 -19.30 -3.70 -10.54
C GLY A 370 -19.13 -2.22 -10.88
N ASP A 371 -18.37 -1.45 -10.12
CA ASP A 371 -17.95 -0.11 -10.55
C ASP A 371 -16.50 -0.14 -11.04
N GLU A 372 -16.32 0.01 -12.35
CA GLU A 372 -15.01 0.30 -12.94
C GLU A 372 -14.47 1.61 -12.33
N SER A 373 -13.54 1.45 -11.39
CA SER A 373 -12.89 2.53 -10.63
C SER A 373 -12.46 3.69 -11.52
N GLU A 374 -12.67 4.94 -11.07
CA GLU A 374 -12.17 6.19 -11.71
C GLU A 374 -10.65 6.13 -12.02
N ILE A 375 -9.90 5.21 -11.40
CA ILE A 375 -8.48 4.89 -11.66
C ILE A 375 -8.24 4.27 -13.04
N ALA A 376 -9.22 3.56 -13.62
CA ALA A 376 -9.08 2.92 -14.93
C ALA A 376 -8.87 3.95 -16.06
N SER A 377 -9.36 5.18 -15.89
CA SER A 377 -9.21 6.29 -16.86
C SER A 377 -7.77 6.82 -17.00
N LEU A 378 -6.87 6.48 -16.08
CA LEU A 378 -5.46 6.89 -16.05
C LEU A 378 -4.52 5.94 -16.78
N GLN A 379 -5.02 4.74 -17.05
CA GLN A 379 -4.28 3.72 -17.75
C GLN A 379 -4.41 4.01 -19.23
N LYS A 380 -3.26 4.13 -19.91
CA LYS A 380 -3.24 4.34 -21.36
C LYS A 380 -4.00 3.17 -21.99
N GLU A 381 -5.07 3.44 -22.73
CA GLU A 381 -6.05 2.50 -23.34
C GLU A 381 -5.47 1.39 -24.26
N GLY A 382 -4.16 1.14 -24.25
CA GLY A 382 -3.50 0.21 -25.17
C GLY A 382 -2.36 -0.65 -24.59
N GLY A 383 -2.22 -0.80 -23.27
CA GLY A 383 -1.18 -1.66 -22.69
C GLY A 383 -1.43 -3.16 -22.95
N SER A 384 -0.57 -3.83 -23.71
CA SER A 384 -0.62 -5.29 -23.96
C SER A 384 -0.59 -6.11 -22.65
N SER A 385 0.18 -5.64 -21.67
CA SER A 385 0.31 -6.23 -20.32
C SER A 385 -0.97 -6.11 -19.48
N PHE A 386 -1.78 -5.07 -19.69
CA PHE A 386 -3.07 -4.89 -19.02
C PHE A 386 -4.08 -5.95 -19.47
N PHE A 387 -4.19 -6.19 -20.78
CA PHE A 387 -5.05 -7.25 -21.31
C PHE A 387 -4.61 -8.63 -20.80
N ARG A 388 -3.30 -8.84 -20.69
CA ARG A 388 -2.73 -10.09 -20.17
C ARG A 388 -3.11 -10.34 -18.71
N SER A 389 -3.04 -9.32 -17.85
CA SER A 389 -3.49 -9.44 -16.45
C SER A 389 -4.97 -9.80 -16.30
N LYS A 390 -5.81 -9.36 -17.26
CA LYS A 390 -7.25 -9.61 -17.24
C LYS A 390 -7.61 -11.01 -17.78
N ILE A 391 -6.73 -11.63 -18.57
CA ILE A 391 -6.97 -12.90 -19.27
C ILE A 391 -6.19 -14.06 -18.63
N GLU A 392 -4.94 -13.84 -18.23
CA GLU A 392 -3.99 -14.86 -17.72
C GLU A 392 -3.69 -14.72 -16.21
N GLY A 393 -4.35 -13.78 -15.52
CA GLY A 393 -4.04 -13.42 -14.13
C GLY A 393 -2.71 -12.65 -13.98
N MET A 394 -2.39 -12.23 -12.76
CA MET A 394 -1.21 -11.43 -12.45
C MET A 394 0.10 -12.21 -12.65
N ALA A 395 0.10 -13.52 -12.40
CA ALA A 395 1.25 -14.40 -12.65
C ALA A 395 1.62 -14.45 -14.15
N GLY A 396 0.63 -14.33 -15.04
CA GLY A 396 0.85 -14.22 -16.48
C GLY A 396 1.52 -12.91 -16.91
N CYS A 397 1.59 -11.88 -16.05
CA CYS A 397 2.09 -10.57 -16.43
C CYS A 397 3.62 -10.45 -16.42
N TYR A 398 4.31 -11.40 -15.80
CA TYR A 398 5.77 -11.38 -15.75
C TYR A 398 6.40 -12.03 -17.01
N PRO A 399 7.51 -11.50 -17.54
CA PRO A 399 8.19 -10.25 -17.14
C PRO A 399 7.44 -8.99 -17.59
N PHE A 400 7.60 -7.89 -16.85
CA PHE A 400 7.05 -6.58 -17.21
C PHE A 400 7.91 -5.91 -18.30
N GLU A 401 7.28 -5.47 -19.39
CA GLU A 401 8.00 -4.92 -20.55
C GLU A 401 8.73 -3.61 -20.22
N HIS A 402 8.04 -2.67 -19.58
CA HIS A 402 8.62 -1.41 -19.15
C HIS A 402 8.55 -1.24 -17.63
N LEU A 403 9.46 -0.43 -17.08
CA LEU A 403 9.48 -0.09 -15.65
C LEU A 403 8.17 0.55 -15.20
N ARG A 404 7.60 1.41 -16.06
CA ARG A 404 6.30 2.03 -15.83
C ARG A 404 5.17 0.99 -15.74
N ASP A 405 5.18 -0.01 -16.61
CA ASP A 405 4.16 -1.07 -16.58
C ASP A 405 4.25 -1.87 -15.27
N ALA A 406 5.47 -2.15 -14.78
CA ALA A 406 5.65 -2.81 -13.49
C ALA A 406 5.04 -1.99 -12.34
N ILE A 407 5.23 -0.67 -12.35
CA ILE A 407 4.69 0.21 -11.30
C ILE A 407 3.18 0.34 -11.39
N ASP A 408 2.66 0.55 -12.59
CA ASP A 408 1.22 0.69 -12.83
C ASP A 408 0.52 -0.64 -12.47
N ILE A 409 1.10 -1.79 -12.82
CA ILE A 409 0.52 -3.09 -12.48
C ILE A 409 0.58 -3.35 -10.97
N LEU A 410 1.71 -3.06 -10.30
CA LEU A 410 1.88 -3.40 -8.88
C LEU A 410 1.25 -2.39 -7.91
N PHE A 411 1.36 -1.09 -8.19
CA PHE A 411 1.03 -0.03 -7.23
C PHE A 411 -0.20 0.78 -7.59
N LEU A 412 -0.63 0.80 -8.85
CA LEU A 412 -1.92 1.42 -9.23
C LEU A 412 -3.09 0.45 -9.04
N ARG A 413 -2.82 -0.86 -8.91
CA ARG A 413 -3.84 -1.90 -8.71
C ARG A 413 -3.67 -2.63 -7.37
N GLY A 414 -4.78 -3.20 -6.91
CA GLY A 414 -4.84 -4.04 -5.72
C GLY A 414 -4.90 -3.27 -4.41
N SER A 415 -5.03 -4.02 -3.32
CA SER A 415 -5.14 -3.50 -1.97
C SER A 415 -3.84 -2.81 -1.50
N SER A 416 -3.99 -1.85 -0.58
CA SER A 416 -2.89 -1.05 -0.02
C SER A 416 -2.14 -1.77 1.12
N ASP A 417 -2.57 -2.97 1.52
CA ASP A 417 -2.01 -3.75 2.63
C ASP A 417 -0.76 -4.56 2.21
N MET A 418 -0.66 -4.94 0.95
CA MET A 418 0.47 -5.74 0.42
C MET A 418 1.71 -4.93 0.02
N VAL A 419 1.93 -3.75 0.62
CA VAL A 419 3.02 -2.84 0.23
C VAL A 419 4.39 -3.53 0.30
N VAL A 420 4.65 -4.34 1.33
CA VAL A 420 5.91 -5.08 1.46
C VAL A 420 6.10 -6.08 0.32
N ALA A 421 5.05 -6.83 -0.03
CA ALA A 421 5.09 -7.79 -1.12
C ALA A 421 5.29 -7.11 -2.48
N LYS A 422 4.60 -5.98 -2.72
CA LYS A 422 4.75 -5.17 -3.94
C LYS A 422 6.18 -4.64 -4.11
N HIS A 423 6.80 -4.16 -3.03
CA HIS A 423 8.21 -3.76 -3.04
C HIS A 423 9.15 -4.95 -3.29
N ALA A 424 8.90 -6.11 -2.68
CA ALA A 424 9.71 -7.32 -2.90
C ALA A 424 9.64 -7.82 -4.36
N ILE A 425 8.46 -7.78 -4.98
CA ILE A 425 8.28 -8.12 -6.40
C ILE A 425 9.00 -7.11 -7.31
N PHE A 426 8.94 -5.82 -6.97
CA PHE A 426 9.66 -4.80 -7.70
C PHE A 426 11.18 -4.96 -7.57
N LEU A 427 11.68 -5.32 -6.37
CA LEU A 427 13.10 -5.67 -6.16
C LEU A 427 13.51 -6.88 -6.98
N TYR A 428 12.69 -7.94 -7.01
CA TYR A 428 12.90 -9.11 -7.86
C TYR A 428 13.06 -8.69 -9.33
N TYR A 429 12.16 -7.83 -9.82
CA TYR A 429 12.22 -7.27 -11.17
C TYR A 429 13.54 -6.50 -11.43
N LEU A 430 14.00 -5.70 -10.47
CA LEU A 430 15.27 -4.98 -10.59
C LEU A 430 16.48 -5.92 -10.60
N TYR A 431 16.49 -6.96 -9.77
CA TYR A 431 17.54 -7.98 -9.76
C TYR A 431 17.56 -8.78 -11.06
N ASP A 432 16.41 -9.19 -11.59
CA ASP A 432 16.35 -9.96 -12.85
C ASP A 432 16.92 -9.19 -14.05
N ARG A 433 16.80 -7.85 -14.03
CA ARG A 433 17.35 -7.01 -15.10
C ARG A 433 18.84 -6.74 -14.98
N HIS A 434 19.41 -6.71 -13.76
CA HIS A 434 20.72 -6.13 -13.53
C HIS A 434 21.72 -7.00 -12.77
N TRP A 435 21.30 -8.04 -12.06
CA TRP A 435 22.19 -8.84 -11.22
C TRP A 435 23.45 -9.39 -11.93
N PRO A 436 23.40 -9.87 -13.19
CA PRO A 436 24.61 -10.33 -13.89
C PRO A 436 25.63 -9.23 -14.21
N LEU A 437 25.29 -7.95 -14.02
CA LEU A 437 26.17 -6.82 -14.31
C LEU A 437 27.03 -6.49 -13.08
N PRO A 438 28.23 -5.89 -13.28
CA PRO A 438 29.06 -5.42 -12.17
C PRO A 438 28.28 -4.48 -11.24
N ASP A 439 28.45 -4.69 -9.93
CA ASP A 439 27.75 -3.96 -8.85
C ASP A 439 27.82 -2.43 -9.03
N GLU A 440 28.95 -1.90 -9.51
CA GLU A 440 29.16 -0.46 -9.68
C GLU A 440 28.14 0.19 -10.62
N LYS A 441 27.48 -0.60 -11.48
CA LYS A 441 26.55 -0.09 -12.50
C LYS A 441 25.10 0.03 -12.02
N TRP A 442 24.69 -0.70 -10.99
CA TRP A 442 23.27 -0.81 -10.63
C TRP A 442 23.01 -0.86 -9.13
N ARG A 443 23.99 -1.24 -8.30
CA ARG A 443 23.79 -1.42 -6.86
C ARG A 443 23.36 -0.14 -6.15
N TYR A 444 23.86 1.02 -6.57
CA TYR A 444 23.44 2.32 -6.02
C TYR A 444 21.94 2.60 -6.17
N VAL A 445 21.28 2.03 -7.19
CA VAL A 445 19.83 2.15 -7.37
C VAL A 445 19.08 1.33 -6.33
N ILE A 446 19.56 0.12 -6.03
CA ILE A 446 18.96 -0.72 -4.98
C ILE A 446 19.17 -0.10 -3.61
N ASP A 447 20.36 0.44 -3.34
CA ASP A 447 20.66 1.10 -2.07
C ASP A 447 19.78 2.34 -1.88
N ASP A 448 19.59 3.15 -2.94
CA ASP A 448 18.68 4.30 -2.90
C ASP A 448 17.20 3.89 -2.77
N PHE A 449 16.78 2.80 -3.42
CA PHE A 449 15.44 2.24 -3.26
C PHE A 449 15.20 1.79 -1.83
N ALA A 450 16.15 1.07 -1.24
CA ALA A 450 16.08 0.62 0.14
C ALA A 450 16.02 1.78 1.14
N ALA A 451 16.84 2.82 0.91
CA ALA A 451 16.82 4.03 1.73
C ALA A 451 15.49 4.81 1.59
N THR A 452 14.96 4.93 0.37
CA THR A 452 13.72 5.67 0.10
C THR A 452 12.50 4.99 0.72
N PHE A 453 12.42 3.67 0.60
CA PHE A 453 11.25 2.89 1.06
C PHE A 453 11.47 2.17 2.39
N SER A 454 12.56 2.50 3.11
CA SER A 454 12.91 1.92 4.42
C SER A 454 12.96 0.38 4.41
N ILE A 455 13.51 -0.20 3.35
CA ILE A 455 13.61 -1.65 3.20
C ILE A 455 14.79 -2.17 4.00
N THR A 456 14.55 -3.17 4.83
CA THR A 456 15.62 -3.77 5.64
C THR A 456 16.62 -4.53 4.78
N ARG A 457 17.87 -4.61 5.25
CA ARG A 457 18.91 -5.44 4.62
C ARG A 457 18.46 -6.89 4.45
N HIS A 458 17.78 -7.45 5.46
CA HIS A 458 17.24 -8.80 5.40
C HIS A 458 16.30 -8.96 4.19
N SER A 459 15.31 -8.08 4.04
CA SER A 459 14.33 -8.14 2.95
C SER A 459 14.96 -7.97 1.56
N LEU A 460 16.03 -7.16 1.45
CA LEU A 460 16.79 -7.03 0.19
C LEU A 460 17.47 -8.34 -0.21
N LEU A 461 18.15 -8.99 0.74
CA LEU A 461 18.87 -10.24 0.51
C LEU A 461 17.91 -11.41 0.29
N GLU A 462 16.77 -11.41 0.97
CA GLU A 462 15.71 -12.38 0.77
C GLU A 462 15.12 -12.26 -0.65
N SER A 463 14.77 -11.05 -1.09
CA SER A 463 14.28 -10.80 -2.46
C SER A 463 15.31 -11.19 -3.53
N LEU A 464 16.59 -10.91 -3.28
CA LEU A 464 17.69 -11.35 -4.14
C LEU A 464 17.77 -12.87 -4.18
N THR A 465 17.68 -13.54 -3.03
CA THR A 465 17.76 -15.00 -2.94
C THR A 465 16.61 -15.68 -3.70
N PHE A 466 15.38 -15.16 -3.63
CA PHE A 466 14.28 -15.67 -4.43
C PHE A 466 14.55 -15.58 -5.94
N TYR A 467 15.11 -14.46 -6.41
CA TYR A 467 15.56 -14.34 -7.79
C TYR A 467 16.65 -15.37 -8.16
N LEU A 468 17.66 -15.53 -7.31
CA LEU A 468 18.77 -16.45 -7.56
C LEU A 468 18.32 -17.92 -7.59
N LEU A 469 17.34 -18.28 -6.76
CA LEU A 469 16.77 -19.62 -6.72
C LEU A 469 15.90 -19.91 -7.95
N ASP A 470 15.16 -18.92 -8.46
CA ASP A 470 14.41 -19.01 -9.73
C ASP A 470 15.35 -19.07 -10.95
N ASN A 471 16.55 -18.49 -10.86
CA ASN A 471 17.54 -18.53 -11.93
C ASN A 471 18.17 -19.93 -12.03
N ASN A 472 18.20 -20.52 -13.23
CA ASN A 472 18.66 -21.89 -13.46
C ASN A 472 20.20 -22.06 -13.52
N THR A 473 20.98 -20.98 -13.48
CA THR A 473 22.45 -21.00 -13.58
C THR A 473 23.14 -21.46 -12.29
N ASP A 474 24.31 -22.09 -12.41
CA ASP A 474 25.08 -22.60 -11.27
C ASP A 474 25.69 -21.47 -10.43
N GLU A 475 26.07 -20.36 -11.08
CA GLU A 475 26.57 -19.16 -10.40
C GLU A 475 25.51 -18.58 -9.47
N ALA A 476 24.24 -18.53 -9.92
CA ALA A 476 23.14 -18.07 -9.09
C ALA A 476 22.89 -19.01 -7.90
N MET A 477 23.04 -20.33 -8.07
CA MET A 477 22.93 -21.29 -6.97
C MET A 477 24.03 -21.07 -5.92
N GLN A 478 25.28 -20.91 -6.36
CA GLN A 478 26.40 -20.69 -5.45
C GLN A 478 26.22 -19.41 -4.65
N GLU A 479 25.78 -18.33 -5.31
CA GLU A 479 25.53 -17.07 -4.64
C GLU A 479 24.34 -17.15 -3.68
N ALA A 480 23.23 -17.80 -4.05
CA ALA A 480 22.12 -18.05 -3.14
C ALA A 480 22.61 -18.78 -1.89
N CYS A 481 23.40 -19.84 -2.04
CA CYS A 481 23.95 -20.62 -0.94
C CYS A 481 24.82 -19.79 0.03
N ARG A 482 25.52 -18.76 -0.45
CA ARG A 482 26.31 -17.84 0.39
C ARG A 482 25.43 -16.90 1.22
N LEU A 483 24.27 -16.52 0.70
CA LEU A 483 23.34 -15.59 1.35
C LEU A 483 22.41 -16.28 2.36
N LEU A 484 22.08 -17.55 2.15
CA LEU A 484 21.17 -18.31 3.01
C LEU A 484 21.47 -18.25 4.52
N PRO A 485 22.73 -18.33 5.00
CA PRO A 485 23.01 -18.23 6.44
C PRO A 485 22.61 -16.89 7.07
N GLU A 486 22.61 -15.79 6.30
CA GLU A 486 22.28 -14.44 6.78
C GLU A 486 20.76 -14.22 6.83
N ILE A 487 20.01 -14.83 5.90
CA ILE A 487 18.56 -14.62 5.78
C ILE A 487 17.72 -15.71 6.46
N SER A 488 18.28 -16.89 6.69
CA SER A 488 17.51 -18.01 7.24
C SER A 488 17.15 -17.76 8.70
N GLY A 489 15.86 -17.89 9.01
CA GLY A 489 15.31 -17.82 10.35
C GLY A 489 13.90 -18.41 10.44
N PRO A 490 13.18 -18.20 11.56
CA PRO A 490 11.84 -18.76 11.77
C PRO A 490 10.80 -18.38 10.71
N THR A 491 11.02 -17.26 10.01
CA THR A 491 10.14 -16.73 8.95
C THR A 491 10.56 -17.15 7.54
N THR A 492 11.58 -18.00 7.39
CA THR A 492 12.06 -18.43 6.06
C THR A 492 10.94 -19.07 5.25
N HIS A 493 10.83 -18.68 3.98
CA HIS A 493 9.82 -19.22 3.09
C HIS A 493 10.06 -20.72 2.82
N PRO A 494 9.06 -21.60 3.02
CA PRO A 494 9.24 -23.05 2.96
C PRO A 494 9.70 -23.58 1.60
N LYS A 495 9.28 -22.91 0.52
CA LYS A 495 9.71 -23.21 -0.86
C LYS A 495 11.22 -23.10 -1.08
N VAL A 496 11.97 -22.38 -0.24
CA VAL A 496 13.43 -22.29 -0.36
C VAL A 496 14.08 -23.67 -0.28
N SER A 497 13.73 -24.45 0.73
CA SER A 497 14.25 -25.82 0.92
C SER A 497 13.81 -26.75 -0.20
N GLN A 498 12.59 -26.58 -0.72
CA GLN A 498 12.07 -27.33 -1.85
C GLN A 498 12.88 -27.06 -3.13
N VAL A 499 13.11 -25.78 -3.46
CA VAL A 499 13.85 -25.41 -4.68
C VAL A 499 15.31 -25.84 -4.58
N LEU A 500 15.94 -25.73 -3.41
CA LEU A 500 17.30 -26.25 -3.19
C LEU A 500 17.38 -27.77 -3.43
N LEU A 501 16.39 -28.52 -2.96
CA LEU A 501 16.27 -29.94 -3.20
C LEU A 501 16.05 -30.27 -4.69
N GLU A 502 15.15 -29.54 -5.37
CA GLU A 502 14.90 -29.67 -6.82
C GLU A 502 16.14 -29.33 -7.66
N ARG A 503 17.05 -28.51 -7.13
CA ARG A 503 18.32 -28.18 -7.76
C ARG A 503 19.49 -29.08 -7.33
N GLU A 504 19.17 -30.27 -6.82
CA GLU A 504 20.15 -31.31 -6.44
C GLU A 504 21.15 -30.86 -5.36
N ASN A 505 20.75 -29.93 -4.48
CA ASN A 505 21.55 -29.47 -3.35
C ASN A 505 20.84 -29.76 -2.00
N PRO A 506 20.73 -31.04 -1.61
CA PRO A 506 20.04 -31.42 -0.39
C PRO A 506 20.76 -30.94 0.88
N ASP A 507 22.09 -30.80 0.85
CA ASP A 507 22.88 -30.32 2.00
C ASP A 507 22.52 -28.87 2.36
N ALA A 508 22.44 -27.97 1.36
CA ALA A 508 22.01 -26.59 1.58
C ALA A 508 20.55 -26.52 2.06
N ALA A 509 19.67 -27.35 1.47
CA ALA A 509 18.28 -27.45 1.90
C ALA A 509 18.17 -27.87 3.38
N LEU A 510 18.99 -28.85 3.81
CA LEU A 510 19.03 -29.31 5.20
C LEU A 510 19.51 -28.21 6.14
N MET A 511 20.50 -27.41 5.74
CA MET A 511 20.96 -26.28 6.55
C MET A 511 19.86 -25.23 6.73
N VAL A 512 19.12 -24.90 5.67
CA VAL A 512 17.99 -23.96 5.75
C VAL A 512 16.92 -24.48 6.71
N LEU A 513 16.56 -25.77 6.63
CA LEU A 513 15.61 -26.39 7.56
C LEU A 513 16.08 -26.25 9.01
N ARG A 514 17.37 -26.49 9.28
CA ARG A 514 17.95 -26.35 10.63
C ARG A 514 17.97 -24.90 11.10
N TRP A 515 18.42 -23.95 10.26
CA TRP A 515 18.44 -22.52 10.59
C TRP A 515 17.04 -21.92 10.77
N SER A 516 16.01 -22.49 10.13
CA SER A 516 14.63 -22.08 10.34
C SER A 516 14.16 -22.29 11.79
N GLY A 517 14.82 -23.17 12.55
CA GLY A 517 14.42 -23.51 13.92
C GLY A 517 13.09 -24.27 14.02
N ARG A 518 12.40 -24.54 12.90
CA ARG A 518 11.16 -25.32 12.85
C ARG A 518 11.41 -26.83 12.93
N ASP A 519 12.66 -27.22 12.74
CA ASP A 519 13.13 -28.59 12.66
C ASP A 519 13.00 -29.37 13.98
N GLY A 520 13.12 -28.66 15.11
CA GLY A 520 13.04 -29.24 16.45
C GLY A 520 11.62 -29.57 16.93
N GLY A 521 10.61 -29.43 16.06
CA GLY A 521 9.24 -29.76 16.43
C GLY A 521 8.60 -28.80 17.45
N ALA A 522 9.03 -27.53 17.51
CA ALA A 522 8.33 -26.54 18.34
C ALA A 522 6.97 -26.12 17.76
N GLN A 523 6.84 -26.13 16.42
CA GLN A 523 5.65 -25.68 15.68
C GLN A 523 5.12 -26.80 14.77
N LEU A 524 3.82 -26.77 14.45
CA LEU A 524 3.22 -27.59 13.40
C LEU A 524 3.44 -26.90 12.05
N VAL A 525 3.86 -27.67 11.05
CA VAL A 525 4.16 -27.21 9.68
C VAL A 525 3.12 -27.76 8.70
N SER A 526 3.03 -27.17 7.51
CA SER A 526 2.15 -27.68 6.45
C SER A 526 2.59 -29.08 5.97
N LEU A 527 1.68 -29.86 5.38
CA LEU A 527 2.02 -31.19 4.84
C LEU A 527 3.10 -31.10 3.76
N GLY A 528 3.05 -30.08 2.89
CA GLY A 528 4.07 -29.86 1.86
C GLY A 528 5.46 -29.56 2.44
N GLU A 529 5.52 -28.77 3.52
CA GLU A 529 6.75 -28.53 4.29
C GLU A 529 7.30 -29.82 4.92
N ALA A 530 6.42 -30.62 5.52
CA ALA A 530 6.79 -31.88 6.14
C ALA A 530 7.34 -32.90 5.13
N VAL A 531 6.68 -33.03 3.98
CA VAL A 531 7.12 -33.89 2.86
C VAL A 531 8.48 -33.44 2.34
N THR A 532 8.68 -32.14 2.13
CA THR A 532 9.97 -31.59 1.71
C THR A 532 11.07 -31.88 2.73
N ALA A 533 10.80 -31.71 4.02
CA ALA A 533 11.76 -32.00 5.08
C ALA A 533 12.15 -33.49 5.16
N VAL A 534 11.22 -34.41 4.90
CA VAL A 534 11.51 -35.85 4.77
C VAL A 534 12.37 -36.12 3.54
N ARG A 535 11.99 -35.57 2.37
CA ARG A 535 12.76 -35.71 1.13
C ARG A 535 14.21 -35.26 1.29
N VAL A 536 14.42 -34.07 1.84
CA VAL A 536 15.77 -33.52 2.09
C VAL A 536 16.62 -34.44 2.95
N ARG A 537 16.07 -34.99 4.03
CA ARG A 537 16.80 -35.88 4.95
C ARG A 537 17.18 -37.21 4.31
N VAL A 538 16.26 -37.83 3.58
CA VAL A 538 16.54 -39.09 2.88
C VAL A 538 17.61 -38.86 1.81
N GLU A 539 17.55 -37.75 1.09
CA GLU A 539 18.54 -37.34 0.09
C GLU A 539 19.92 -37.03 0.70
N CYS A 540 19.96 -36.54 1.94
CA CYS A 540 21.20 -36.40 2.71
C CYS A 540 21.72 -37.73 3.33
N GLY A 541 21.02 -38.85 3.09
CA GLY A 541 21.37 -40.15 3.70
C GLY A 541 21.02 -40.28 5.19
N LEU A 542 20.21 -39.37 5.74
CA LEU A 542 19.82 -39.30 7.15
C LEU A 542 18.49 -40.01 7.41
N LEU A 543 18.39 -41.29 7.04
CA LEU A 543 17.15 -42.08 7.11
C LEU A 543 16.55 -42.12 8.52
N THR A 544 17.38 -42.35 9.54
CA THR A 544 16.92 -42.37 10.94
C THR A 544 16.37 -41.02 11.37
N GLU A 545 16.99 -39.92 10.92
CA GLU A 545 16.51 -38.56 11.21
C GLU A 545 15.16 -38.30 10.52
N ALA A 546 14.99 -38.74 9.27
CA ALA A 546 13.74 -38.64 8.53
C ALA A 546 12.60 -39.40 9.22
N PHE A 547 12.88 -40.61 9.69
CA PHE A 547 11.95 -41.43 10.46
C PHE A 547 11.57 -40.78 11.80
N MET A 548 12.55 -40.29 12.56
CA MET A 548 12.28 -39.59 13.82
C MET A 548 11.45 -38.32 13.61
N TYR A 549 11.73 -37.57 12.55
CA TYR A 549 10.98 -36.37 12.17
C TYR A 549 9.52 -36.69 11.84
N GLN A 550 9.26 -37.72 11.02
CA GLN A 550 7.90 -38.19 10.72
C GLN A 550 7.16 -38.59 12.00
N ARG A 551 7.78 -39.38 12.89
CA ARG A 551 7.13 -39.79 14.15
C ARG A 551 6.82 -38.62 15.07
N MET A 552 7.73 -37.65 15.15
CA MET A 552 7.55 -36.43 15.95
C MET A 552 6.33 -35.64 15.45
N LEU A 553 6.19 -35.46 14.14
CA LEU A 553 5.04 -34.78 13.55
C LEU A 553 3.74 -35.56 13.80
N CYS A 554 3.72 -36.87 13.53
CA CYS A 554 2.55 -37.72 13.79
C CYS A 554 2.12 -37.69 15.27
N THR A 555 3.08 -37.63 16.21
CA THR A 555 2.79 -37.51 17.64
C THR A 555 2.18 -36.16 17.98
N LYS A 556 2.72 -35.04 17.47
CA LYS A 556 2.15 -33.70 17.75
C LYS A 556 0.79 -33.48 17.13
N VAL A 557 0.56 -34.04 15.94
CA VAL A 557 -0.74 -34.01 15.28
C VAL A 557 -1.78 -34.80 16.12
N LYS A 558 -1.38 -35.91 16.75
CA LYS A 558 -2.20 -36.63 17.75
C LYS A 558 -2.41 -35.83 19.05
N GLU A 559 -1.40 -35.14 19.56
CA GLU A 559 -1.51 -34.33 20.79
C GLU A 559 -2.41 -33.10 20.62
N LYS A 560 -2.35 -32.41 19.47
CA LYS A 560 -3.24 -31.28 19.16
C LYS A 560 -4.72 -31.71 19.16
N LYS A 561 -5.00 -32.93 18.70
CA LYS A 561 -6.34 -33.53 18.74
C LYS A 561 -6.85 -33.78 20.16
N LEU A 562 -5.97 -34.17 21.10
CA LEU A 562 -6.33 -34.34 22.51
C LEU A 562 -6.67 -33.01 23.21
N ARG A 563 -6.20 -31.89 22.67
CA ARG A 563 -6.47 -30.53 23.20
C ARG A 563 -7.64 -29.81 22.52
N HIS A 564 -8.12 -30.29 21.37
CA HIS A 564 -9.28 -29.75 20.66
C HIS A 564 -10.36 -30.84 20.50
N GLU A 565 -11.24 -30.96 21.50
CA GLU A 565 -12.49 -31.71 21.39
C GLU A 565 -13.47 -30.98 20.47
N SER A 566 -13.38 -31.16 19.15
CA SER A 566 -14.53 -31.18 18.21
C SER A 566 -14.11 -30.97 16.74
N SER A 567 -14.12 -32.03 15.93
CA SER A 567 -14.58 -32.04 14.53
C SER A 567 -14.39 -33.47 13.99
N ARG A 568 -15.41 -33.99 13.29
CA ARG A 568 -15.37 -35.34 12.68
C ARG A 568 -14.60 -35.33 11.34
N ASP A 569 -14.55 -34.18 10.65
CA ASP A 569 -13.88 -34.00 9.36
C ASP A 569 -12.35 -33.98 9.49
N SER A 570 -11.82 -33.43 10.58
CA SER A 570 -10.38 -33.42 10.86
C SER A 570 -9.80 -34.81 11.19
N SER A 571 -10.60 -35.88 11.18
CA SER A 571 -10.15 -37.25 11.47
C SER A 571 -9.69 -38.02 10.22
N VAL A 572 -10.15 -37.60 9.03
CA VAL A 572 -9.83 -38.21 7.75
C VAL A 572 -8.52 -37.62 7.21
N GLU A 573 -8.41 -36.29 7.15
CA GLU A 573 -7.19 -35.56 6.74
C GLU A 573 -5.95 -35.98 7.55
N LEU A 574 -6.12 -36.24 8.85
CA LEU A 574 -5.04 -36.59 9.78
C LEU A 574 -4.43 -37.99 9.54
N LYS A 575 -5.27 -38.95 9.12
CA LYS A 575 -4.79 -40.30 8.73
C LYS A 575 -4.03 -40.21 7.41
N GLU A 576 -4.50 -39.35 6.51
CA GLU A 576 -3.90 -39.11 5.20
C GLU A 576 -2.54 -38.42 5.33
N GLU A 577 -2.35 -37.43 6.22
CA GLU A 577 -1.05 -36.77 6.44
C GLU A 577 0.06 -37.74 6.90
N GLY A 578 -0.22 -38.55 7.94
CA GLY A 578 0.74 -39.53 8.45
C GLY A 578 1.02 -40.64 7.43
N GLN A 579 -0.01 -41.08 6.72
CA GLN A 579 0.11 -42.03 5.61
C GLN A 579 0.99 -41.48 4.48
N THR A 580 0.79 -40.22 4.08
CA THR A 580 1.56 -39.57 3.02
C THR A 580 3.04 -39.51 3.37
N LEU A 581 3.41 -39.15 4.61
CA LEU A 581 4.82 -39.11 5.03
C LEU A 581 5.49 -40.49 5.05
N VAL A 582 4.79 -41.52 5.53
CA VAL A 582 5.30 -42.90 5.53
C VAL A 582 5.45 -43.41 4.10
N THR A 583 4.44 -43.20 3.26
CA THR A 583 4.45 -43.59 1.85
C THR A 583 5.60 -42.91 1.11
N GLU A 584 5.79 -41.61 1.32
CA GLU A 584 6.88 -40.86 0.70
C GLU A 584 8.26 -41.37 1.14
N LEU A 585 8.45 -41.59 2.44
CA LEU A 585 9.70 -42.16 2.96
C LEU A 585 9.98 -43.54 2.35
N CYS A 586 8.96 -44.38 2.21
CA CYS A 586 9.09 -45.69 1.58
C CYS A 586 9.49 -45.58 0.11
N CYS A 587 8.76 -44.78 -0.67
CA CYS A 587 9.04 -44.56 -2.09
C CYS A 587 10.46 -44.03 -2.32
N LEU A 588 10.93 -43.10 -1.49
CA LEU A 588 12.28 -42.55 -1.58
C LEU A 588 13.36 -43.58 -1.25
N CYS A 589 13.18 -44.35 -0.16
CA CYS A 589 14.11 -45.40 0.22
C CYS A 589 14.21 -46.48 -0.86
N ILE A 590 13.08 -46.84 -1.47
CA ILE A 590 13.05 -47.79 -2.60
C ILE A 590 13.83 -47.23 -3.79
N ARG A 591 13.55 -45.99 -4.22
CA ARG A 591 14.27 -45.35 -5.34
C ARG A 591 15.78 -45.22 -5.09
N ARG A 592 16.19 -45.04 -3.83
CA ARG A 592 17.60 -44.90 -3.42
C ARG A 592 18.27 -46.22 -3.02
N ASN A 593 17.61 -47.36 -3.19
CA ASN A 593 18.10 -48.68 -2.77
C ASN A 593 18.50 -48.77 -1.29
N LEU A 594 17.73 -48.13 -0.41
CA LEU A 594 17.89 -48.13 1.06
C LEU A 594 16.84 -49.01 1.76
N VAL A 595 16.27 -49.99 1.04
CA VAL A 595 15.15 -50.81 1.50
C VAL A 595 15.55 -51.68 2.70
N ASP A 596 16.78 -52.19 2.71
CA ASP A 596 17.38 -52.96 3.80
C ASP A 596 17.38 -52.20 5.14
N ARG A 597 17.78 -50.92 5.12
CA ARG A 597 17.79 -50.08 6.31
C ARG A 597 16.40 -49.60 6.71
N MET A 598 15.50 -49.47 5.74
CA MET A 598 14.12 -49.02 5.97
C MET A 598 13.31 -50.10 6.72
N ILE A 599 13.42 -51.37 6.33
CA ILE A 599 12.70 -52.47 7.00
C ILE A 599 13.17 -52.72 8.43
N GLU A 600 14.42 -52.35 8.76
CA GLU A 600 14.96 -52.43 10.13
C GLU A 600 14.44 -51.34 11.08
N LEU A 601 13.74 -50.32 10.58
CA LEU A 601 13.19 -49.26 11.43
C LEU A 601 12.04 -49.79 12.30
N PRO A 602 11.85 -49.25 13.52
CA PRO A 602 10.82 -49.72 14.45
C PRO A 602 9.43 -49.18 14.11
N TRP A 603 8.88 -49.66 13.00
CA TRP A 603 7.53 -49.34 12.51
C TRP A 603 6.45 -49.84 13.47
N ASN A 604 5.30 -49.16 13.49
CA ASN A 604 4.12 -49.67 14.18
C ASN A 604 3.13 -50.32 13.20
N SER A 605 2.19 -51.10 13.72
CA SER A 605 1.20 -51.85 12.92
C SER A 605 0.37 -51.01 11.94
N ASP A 606 0.20 -49.70 12.18
CA ASP A 606 -0.50 -48.82 11.25
C ASP A 606 0.41 -48.27 10.14
N GLU A 607 1.69 -48.04 10.43
CA GLU A 607 2.71 -47.63 9.46
C GLU A 607 3.12 -48.82 8.56
N GLU A 608 3.25 -50.02 9.13
CA GLU A 608 3.61 -51.25 8.42
C GLU A 608 2.66 -51.58 7.26
N LYS A 609 1.36 -51.26 7.39
CA LYS A 609 0.38 -51.43 6.31
C LYS A 609 0.75 -50.65 5.06
N HIS A 610 1.31 -49.44 5.24
CA HIS A 610 1.71 -48.56 4.15
C HIS A 610 3.05 -48.99 3.56
N LEU A 611 4.00 -49.38 4.41
CA LEU A 611 5.25 -50.02 4.00
C LEU A 611 4.99 -51.25 3.12
N HIS A 612 4.10 -52.14 3.58
CA HIS A 612 3.71 -53.33 2.84
C HIS A 612 3.12 -52.97 1.47
N LYS A 613 2.16 -52.03 1.44
CA LYS A 613 1.56 -51.56 0.20
C LYS A 613 2.62 -51.03 -0.77
N CYS A 614 3.53 -50.16 -0.32
CA CYS A 614 4.60 -49.62 -1.15
C CYS A 614 5.51 -50.72 -1.71
N LEU A 615 5.98 -51.65 -0.87
CA LEU A 615 6.84 -52.74 -1.32
C LEU A 615 6.14 -53.66 -2.32
N LEU A 616 4.85 -53.95 -2.11
CA LEU A 616 4.05 -54.76 -3.02
C LEU A 616 3.83 -54.06 -4.36
N ASP A 617 3.48 -52.77 -4.36
CA ASP A 617 3.25 -51.98 -5.57
C ASP A 617 4.54 -51.95 -6.42
N PHE A 618 5.70 -51.65 -5.81
CA PHE A 618 6.99 -51.64 -6.52
C PHE A 618 7.48 -53.02 -6.97
N ALA A 619 7.23 -54.07 -6.18
CA ALA A 619 7.58 -55.44 -6.58
C ALA A 619 6.68 -55.96 -7.71
N THR A 620 5.45 -55.43 -7.84
CA THR A 620 4.54 -55.76 -8.94
C THR A 620 4.99 -55.08 -10.24
N ASP A 621 5.50 -53.85 -10.15
CA ASP A 621 6.01 -53.08 -11.29
C ASP A 621 7.35 -53.63 -11.81
N ASP A 622 8.29 -54.02 -10.93
CA ASP A 622 9.54 -54.69 -11.29
C ASP A 622 9.85 -55.91 -10.39
N PRO A 623 9.35 -57.10 -10.79
CA PRO A 623 9.54 -58.35 -10.05
C PRO A 623 10.99 -58.84 -10.00
N SER A 624 11.86 -58.31 -10.86
CA SER A 624 13.28 -58.71 -10.95
C SER A 624 14.18 -57.95 -9.98
N SER A 625 13.64 -56.91 -9.34
CA SER A 625 14.37 -56.09 -8.38
C SER A 625 14.57 -56.79 -7.03
N THR A 626 15.58 -56.35 -6.28
CA THR A 626 15.84 -56.79 -4.90
C THR A 626 14.67 -56.52 -3.95
N ILE A 627 13.73 -55.66 -4.34
CA ILE A 627 12.55 -55.26 -3.56
C ILE A 627 11.61 -56.46 -3.35
N GLY A 628 11.39 -57.28 -4.39
CA GLY A 628 10.54 -58.47 -4.28
C GLY A 628 11.12 -59.52 -3.34
N SER A 629 12.46 -59.62 -3.28
CA SER A 629 13.14 -60.53 -2.34
C SER A 629 13.09 -60.00 -0.90
N LEU A 630 13.24 -58.68 -0.71
CA LEU A 630 13.16 -58.04 0.62
C LEU A 630 11.73 -58.01 1.17
N LEU A 631 10.71 -57.95 0.30
CA LEU A 631 9.32 -58.13 0.67
C LEU A 631 9.11 -59.50 1.35
N VAL A 632 9.67 -60.56 0.78
CA VAL A 632 9.59 -61.91 1.36
C VAL A 632 10.32 -61.99 2.70
N VAL A 633 11.47 -61.32 2.84
CA VAL A 633 12.22 -61.25 4.12
C VAL A 633 11.43 -60.53 5.20
N PHE A 634 10.80 -59.40 4.88
CA PHE A 634 9.94 -58.67 5.79
C PHE A 634 8.75 -59.50 6.30
N TYR A 635 8.23 -60.39 5.45
CA TYR A 635 7.13 -61.31 5.81
C TYR A 635 7.54 -62.53 6.64
N LEU A 636 8.84 -62.86 6.69
CA LEU A 636 9.37 -64.02 7.41
C LEU A 636 9.94 -63.67 8.80
N GLN A 637 10.16 -62.37 9.07
CA GLN A 637 10.46 -61.81 10.38
C GLN A 637 9.17 -61.60 11.17
#